data_AF-A0A4R9VC24-F1
#
_entry.id   AF-A0A4R9VC24-F1
#
_cell.length_a   1.000
_cell.length_b   1.000
_cell.length_c   1.000
_cell.angle_alpha   90.00
_cell.angle_beta   90.00
_cell.angle_gamma   90.00
#
_symmetry.space_group_name_H-M   'P 1'
#
loop_
_entity.id
_entity.type
_entity.pdbx_description
1 polymer ?
#
loop_
_entity_poly.entity_id
_entity_poly.type
_entity_poly.pdbx_seq_one_letter_code
_entity_poly.pdbx_strand_id
1 'polypeptide(L)'
;ARANGFSGEAGRTLAVPGENGALGGAMFGLGDGEGALVLGALSKTLPEGDWHFASAPAEPELAAITLALGGYVFTRYGKKPGKALRFELPAGVDA
;
A
#
# COMPACT_ATOMS: atom_id res chain seq x y z
N ALA A 1 12.97 -10.94 4.77
CA ALA A 1 13.49 -9.84 3.91
C ALA A 1 14.72 -10.24 3.09
N ARG A 2 15.89 -10.53 3.71
CA ARG A 2 17.17 -10.77 3.00
C ARG A 2 17.14 -11.87 1.94
N ALA A 3 16.48 -13.00 2.22
CA ALA A 3 16.34 -14.11 1.26
C ALA A 3 15.63 -13.74 -0.05
N ASN A 4 14.82 -12.67 -0.04
CA ASN A 4 14.11 -12.14 -1.21
C ASN A 4 14.77 -10.87 -1.78
N GLY A 5 16.00 -10.56 -1.35
CA GLY A 5 16.74 -9.37 -1.80
C GLY A 5 16.04 -8.05 -1.51
N PHE A 6 15.19 -8.00 -0.48
CA PHE A 6 14.46 -6.78 -0.12
C PHE A 6 15.32 -5.91 0.79
N SER A 7 15.70 -4.73 0.29
CA SER A 7 16.55 -3.74 0.95
C SER A 7 15.78 -2.63 1.67
N GLY A 8 14.47 -2.52 1.44
CA GLY A 8 13.68 -1.36 1.88
C GLY A 8 13.68 -0.19 0.88
N GLU A 9 14.17 -0.42 -0.34
CA GLU A 9 14.15 0.57 -1.42
C GLU A 9 12.75 1.16 -1.65
N ALA A 10 12.70 2.48 -1.85
CA ALA A 10 11.46 3.24 -1.92
C ALA A 10 10.49 2.69 -2.98
N GLY A 11 9.22 2.54 -2.61
CA GLY A 11 8.15 2.11 -3.52
C GLY A 11 8.10 0.61 -3.77
N ARG A 12 9.10 -0.16 -3.35
CA ARG A 12 9.08 -1.62 -3.53
C ARG A 12 8.18 -2.29 -2.52
N THR A 13 7.40 -3.25 -3.01
CA THR A 13 6.54 -4.10 -2.18
C THR A 13 7.04 -5.54 -2.23
N LEU A 14 7.04 -6.22 -1.09
CA LEU A 14 7.34 -7.65 -0.96
C LEU A 14 6.18 -8.35 -0.27
N ALA A 15 5.50 -9.25 -0.97
CA ALA A 15 4.47 -10.11 -0.37
C ALA A 15 5.09 -11.04 0.68
N VAL A 16 4.40 -11.18 1.81
CA VAL A 16 4.80 -12.04 2.92
C VAL A 16 3.80 -13.21 2.99
N PRO A 17 4.27 -14.47 2.89
CA PRO A 17 3.39 -15.62 3.04
C PRO A 17 2.91 -15.74 4.50
N GLY A 18 1.63 -16.06 4.65
CA GLY A 18 0.99 -16.46 5.90
C GLY A 18 0.87 -17.98 5.99
N GLU A 19 -0.06 -18.43 6.84
CA GLU A 19 -0.31 -19.86 7.03
C GLU A 19 -0.78 -20.54 5.73
N ASN A 20 -0.35 -21.79 5.54
CA ASN A 20 -0.73 -22.64 4.41
C ASN A 20 -0.44 -22.03 3.01
N GLY A 21 0.52 -21.09 2.93
CA GLY A 21 0.88 -20.42 1.68
C GLY A 21 -0.08 -19.32 1.23
N ALA A 22 -1.05 -18.94 2.07
CA ALA A 22 -1.88 -17.77 1.84
C ALA A 22 -1.06 -16.48 1.94
N LEU A 23 -1.61 -15.35 1.47
CA LEU A 23 -0.99 -14.05 1.67
C LEU A 23 -1.19 -13.62 3.13
N GLY A 24 -0.10 -13.46 3.88
CA GLY A 24 -0.12 -13.02 5.27
C GLY A 24 0.08 -11.51 5.44
N GLY A 25 0.61 -10.83 4.41
CA GLY A 25 0.80 -9.39 4.41
C GLY A 25 1.79 -8.94 3.34
N ALA A 26 2.29 -7.72 3.48
CA ALA A 26 3.32 -7.18 2.60
C ALA A 26 4.27 -6.26 3.38
N MET A 27 5.55 -6.30 3.03
CA MET A 27 6.52 -5.28 3.41
C MET A 27 6.58 -4.21 2.33
N PHE A 28 6.72 -2.95 2.73
CA PHE A 28 6.84 -1.83 1.83
C PHE A 28 8.10 -1.02 2.14
N GLY A 29 8.86 -0.69 1.10
CA GLY A 29 10.08 0.08 1.23
C GLY A 29 9.78 1.58 1.21
N LEU A 30 10.19 2.27 2.26
CA LEU A 30 10.04 3.73 2.39
C LEU A 30 11.27 4.50 1.91
N GLY A 31 12.36 3.79 1.59
CA GLY A 31 13.66 4.40 1.32
C GLY A 31 14.20 5.22 2.49
N ASP A 32 15.09 6.16 2.19
CA ASP A 32 15.74 7.02 3.17
C ASP A 32 14.94 8.30 3.40
N GLY A 33 13.69 8.15 3.86
CA GLY A 33 12.86 9.27 4.30
C GLY A 33 12.06 9.96 3.18
N GLU A 34 11.61 9.24 2.15
CA GLU A 34 10.78 9.79 1.06
C GLU A 34 9.36 10.26 1.49
N GLY A 35 9.07 10.29 2.80
CA GLY A 35 7.80 10.78 3.37
C GLY A 35 6.60 9.89 3.05
N ALA A 36 5.40 10.27 3.48
CA ALA A 36 4.20 9.45 3.25
C ALA A 36 3.77 9.36 1.76
N LEU A 37 4.31 10.18 0.86
CA LEU A 37 3.92 10.22 -0.56
C LEU A 37 4.31 8.95 -1.34
N VAL A 38 5.37 8.24 -0.92
CA VAL A 38 5.76 6.99 -1.58
C VAL A 38 4.70 5.91 -1.43
N LEU A 39 3.85 5.98 -0.39
CA LEU A 39 2.78 5.02 -0.12
C LEU A 39 1.77 4.92 -1.26
N GLY A 40 1.66 5.93 -2.13
CA GLY A 40 0.81 5.87 -3.32
C GLY A 40 1.18 4.74 -4.28
N ALA A 41 2.42 4.23 -4.22
CA ALA A 41 2.82 3.06 -5.01
C ALA A 41 2.11 1.77 -4.58
N LEU A 42 1.67 1.67 -3.31
CA LEU A 42 0.97 0.50 -2.77
C LEU A 42 -0.30 0.19 -3.57
N SER A 43 -0.98 1.21 -4.09
CA SER A 43 -2.20 1.05 -4.87
C SER A 43 -2.01 0.22 -6.14
N LYS A 44 -0.79 0.22 -6.68
CA LYS A 44 -0.42 -0.45 -7.94
C LYS A 44 0.19 -1.81 -7.67
N THR A 45 1.00 -1.91 -6.61
CA THR A 45 1.80 -3.10 -6.31
C THR A 45 1.06 -4.15 -5.51
N LEU A 46 0.12 -3.77 -4.64
CA LEU A 46 -0.61 -4.74 -3.84
C LEU A 46 -1.60 -5.56 -4.68
N PRO A 47 -1.83 -6.83 -4.31
CA PRO A 47 -2.98 -7.60 -4.75
C PRO A 47 -4.29 -6.97 -4.29
N GLU A 48 -5.38 -7.26 -5.01
CA GLU A 48 -6.73 -6.94 -4.57
C GLU A 48 -7.03 -7.52 -3.19
N GLY A 49 -7.89 -6.83 -2.44
CA GLY A 49 -8.27 -7.21 -1.09
C GLY A 49 -8.31 -6.06 -0.10
N ASP A 50 -8.46 -6.43 1.16
CA ASP A 50 -8.56 -5.52 2.30
C ASP A 50 -7.24 -5.49 3.05
N TRP A 51 -6.72 -4.27 3.24
CA TRP A 51 -5.41 -4.04 3.83
C TRP A 51 -5.53 -3.09 5.02
N HIS A 52 -4.59 -3.21 5.95
CA HIS A 52 -4.39 -2.24 7.02
C HIS A 52 -2.89 -2.03 7.21
N PHE A 53 -2.50 -0.93 7.84
CA PHE A 53 -1.12 -0.73 8.25
C PHE A 53 -0.84 -1.52 9.53
N ALA A 54 0.17 -2.40 9.49
CA ALA A 54 0.58 -3.18 10.66
C ALA A 54 1.10 -2.32 11.83
N SER A 55 1.55 -1.09 11.53
CA SER A 55 1.95 -0.07 12.50
C SER A 55 1.43 1.28 12.04
N ALA A 56 1.11 2.18 12.98
CA ALA A 56 0.65 3.52 12.65
C ALA A 56 1.66 4.22 11.73
N PRO A 57 1.25 4.72 10.54
CA PRO A 57 2.12 5.53 9.69
C PRO A 57 2.48 6.84 10.39
N ALA A 58 3.66 7.39 10.09
CA ALA A 58 4.15 8.62 10.72
C ALA A 58 3.24 9.83 10.44
N GLU A 59 2.65 9.89 9.25
CA GLU A 59 1.72 10.93 8.81
C GLU A 59 0.41 10.26 8.34
N PRO A 60 -0.51 9.93 9.26
CA PRO A 60 -1.65 9.06 8.96
C PRO A 60 -2.65 9.67 7.97
N GLU A 61 -2.93 10.96 8.08
CA GLU A 61 -3.79 11.68 7.12
C GLU A 61 -3.16 11.68 5.72
N LEU A 62 -1.88 12.01 5.62
CA LEU A 62 -1.17 12.06 4.35
C LEU A 62 -1.05 10.67 3.72
N ALA A 63 -0.86 9.63 4.53
CA ALA A 63 -0.87 8.24 4.07
C ALA A 63 -2.23 7.86 3.45
N ALA A 64 -3.33 8.20 4.11
CA ALA A 64 -4.67 7.93 3.60
C ALA A 64 -4.95 8.66 2.27
N ILE A 65 -4.64 9.96 2.21
CA ILE A 65 -4.79 10.78 0.99
C ILE A 65 -3.96 10.19 -0.16
N THR A 66 -2.70 9.87 0.12
CA THR A 66 -1.77 9.36 -0.91
C THR A 66 -2.23 8.01 -1.45
N LEU A 67 -2.74 7.12 -0.60
CA LEU A 67 -3.31 5.84 -1.03
C LEU A 67 -4.54 6.05 -1.93
N ALA A 68 -5.45 6.93 -1.54
CA ALA A 68 -6.65 7.23 -2.33
C ALA A 68 -6.27 7.81 -3.71
N LEU A 69 -5.34 8.76 -3.75
CA LEU A 69 -4.82 9.34 -4.99
C LEU A 69 -4.08 8.30 -5.84
N GLY A 70 -3.30 7.42 -5.22
CA GLY A 70 -2.59 6.35 -5.91
C GLY A 70 -3.53 5.35 -6.58
N GLY A 71 -4.67 5.04 -5.95
CA GLY A 71 -5.67 4.10 -6.46
C GLY A 71 -6.65 4.69 -7.47
N TYR A 72 -6.65 6.02 -7.64
CA TYR A 72 -7.58 6.70 -8.53
C TYR A 72 -7.34 6.33 -10.00
N VAL A 73 -8.42 5.91 -10.67
CA VAL A 73 -8.45 5.63 -12.10
C VAL A 73 -9.59 6.42 -12.72
N PHE A 74 -9.28 7.29 -13.69
CA PHE A 74 -10.31 8.02 -14.43
C PHE A 74 -10.98 7.11 -15.46
N THR A 75 -12.21 6.70 -15.18
CA THR A 75 -12.96 5.71 -15.99
C THR A 75 -14.03 6.34 -16.90
N ARG A 76 -14.15 7.67 -16.98
CA ARG A 76 -15.24 8.34 -17.73
C ARG A 76 -15.34 7.90 -19.20
N TYR A 77 -14.22 7.62 -19.85
CA TYR A 77 -14.17 7.22 -21.26
C TYR A 77 -13.55 5.82 -21.47
N GLY A 78 -13.22 5.09 -20.39
CA GLY A 78 -12.54 3.80 -20.43
C GLY A 78 -13.26 2.72 -19.62
N LYS A 79 -13.16 1.45 -20.01
CA LYS A 79 -13.92 0.33 -19.38
C LYS A 79 -13.13 -0.52 -18.39
N LYS A 80 -11.92 -0.10 -17.98
CA LYS A 80 -11.08 -0.88 -17.06
C LYS A 80 -11.12 -0.24 -15.67
N PRO A 81 -11.98 -0.72 -14.75
CA PRO A 81 -11.88 -0.31 -13.36
C PRO A 81 -10.50 -0.70 -12.80
N GLY A 82 -10.02 0.06 -11.83
CA GLY A 82 -8.81 -0.29 -11.08
C GLY A 82 -9.02 -1.55 -10.24
N LYS A 83 -7.93 -2.01 -9.63
CA LYS A 83 -7.96 -3.11 -8.66
C LYS A 83 -8.95 -2.81 -7.52
N ALA A 84 -9.71 -3.80 -7.08
CA ALA A 84 -10.52 -3.71 -5.86
C ALA A 84 -9.62 -3.78 -4.61
N LEU A 85 -8.89 -2.70 -4.36
CA LEU A 85 -7.98 -2.56 -3.23
C LEU A 85 -8.59 -1.60 -2.22
N ARG A 86 -8.80 -2.07 -0.99
CA ARG A 86 -9.36 -1.27 0.10
C ARG A 86 -8.38 -1.21 1.26
N PHE A 87 -8.35 -0.08 1.94
CA PHE A 87 -7.56 0.12 3.14
C PHE A 87 -8.46 0.52 4.30
N GLU A 88 -8.19 -0.07 5.46
CA GLU A 88 -8.67 0.47 6.73
C GLU A 88 -8.07 1.87 6.92
N LEU A 89 -8.92 2.82 7.33
CA LEU A 89 -8.51 4.18 7.59
C LEU A 89 -7.57 4.18 8.82
N PRO A 90 -6.37 4.81 8.75
CA PRO A 90 -5.49 4.89 9.90
C PRO A 90 -6.18 5.54 11.11
N ALA A 91 -5.89 5.04 12.31
CA ALA A 91 -6.49 5.56 13.53
C ALA A 91 -6.25 7.08 13.68
N GLY A 92 -7.31 7.80 14.05
CA GLY A 92 -7.27 9.26 14.23
C GLY A 92 -7.49 10.08 12.96
N VAL A 93 -7.69 9.44 11.80
CA VAL A 93 -8.07 10.10 10.55
C VAL A 93 -9.59 10.04 10.39
N ASP A 94 -10.19 11.13 9.90
CA ASP A 94 -11.62 11.21 9.58
C ASP A 94 -11.90 10.84 8.12
N ALA A 95 -13.11 10.36 7.84
CA ALA A 95 -13.55 9.85 6.54
C ALA A 95 -14.28 10.90 5.68
#